data_AF-A0A1R3H3P9-F1
#
_entry.id   AF-A0A1R3H3P9-F1
#
_cell.length_a   1.000
_cell.length_b   1.000
_cell.length_c   1.000
_cell.angle_alpha   90.00
_cell.angle_beta   90.00
_cell.angle_gamma   90.00
#
_symmetry.space_group_name_H-M   'P 1'
#
loop_
_entity.id
_entity.type
_entity.pdbx_description
1 polymer ?
#
loop_
_entity_poly.entity_id
_entity_poly.type
_entity_poly.pdbx_seq_one_letter_code
_entity_poly.pdbx_strand_id
1 'polypeptide(L)'
;MEEQIDMVGKAFVDHYYHLFDNDRPSLSSLYQPSSMLTFEGQKIQGVDEIAAKLNQLPIDQCRHVISTIDSQPSSITGGIVVFVSGSLQLPGEEHLLRFSQNDIFRLNYG
;
A
#
# COMPACT_ATOMS: atom_id res chain seq x y z
N MET A 1 4.06 3.48 22.92
CA MET A 1 3.01 2.69 22.24
C MET A 1 2.64 3.36 20.92
N GLU A 2 2.26 4.65 20.93
CA GLU A 2 2.05 5.46 19.72
C GLU A 2 3.28 5.51 18.80
N GLU A 3 4.46 5.84 19.35
CA GLU A 3 5.74 5.85 18.60
C GLU A 3 6.10 4.49 17.95
N GLN A 4 5.66 3.37 18.53
CA GLN A 4 5.86 2.04 17.95
C GLN A 4 4.92 1.81 16.75
N ILE A 5 3.69 2.32 16.81
CA ILE A 5 2.72 2.22 15.71
C ILE A 5 3.20 3.02 14.51
N ASP A 6 3.71 4.23 14.73
CA ASP A 6 4.28 5.06 13.66
C ASP A 6 5.50 4.40 13.01
N MET A 7 6.41 3.85 13.82
CA MET A 7 7.58 3.14 13.33
C MET A 7 7.18 1.92 12.46
N VAL A 8 6.22 1.12 12.92
CA VAL A 8 5.74 -0.05 12.18
C VAL A 8 4.97 0.35 10.93
N GLY A 9 4.10 1.36 11.01
CA GLY A 9 3.36 1.90 9.87
C GLY A 9 4.30 2.41 8.79
N LYS A 10 5.33 3.19 9.18
CA LYS A 10 6.37 3.64 8.26
C LYS A 10 7.13 2.48 7.61
N ALA A 11 7.54 1.48 8.40
CA ALA A 11 8.25 0.32 7.86
C ALA A 11 7.40 -0.48 6.86
N PHE A 12 6.10 -0.65 7.15
CA PHE A 12 5.15 -1.27 6.23
C PHE A 12 5.02 -0.48 4.93
N VAL A 13 4.82 0.84 5.02
CA VAL A 13 4.68 1.74 3.85
C VAL A 13 5.95 1.72 2.99
N ASP A 14 7.12 1.85 3.60
CA ASP A 14 8.40 1.82 2.90
C ASP A 14 8.56 0.47 2.16
N HIS A 15 8.22 -0.65 2.80
CA HIS A 15 8.30 -1.97 2.19
C HIS A 15 7.28 -2.16 1.06
N TYR A 16 6.02 -1.75 1.28
CA TYR A 16 4.94 -1.86 0.31
C TYR A 16 5.27 -1.10 -0.98
N TYR A 17 5.65 0.17 -0.89
CA TYR A 17 5.96 0.95 -2.09
C TYR A 17 7.30 0.55 -2.72
N HIS A 18 8.26 0.06 -1.94
CA HIS A 18 9.47 -0.53 -2.51
C HIS A 18 9.14 -1.74 -3.40
N LEU A 19 8.30 -2.66 -2.94
CA LEU A 19 7.84 -3.78 -3.75
C LEU A 19 7.01 -3.29 -4.95
N PHE A 20 6.12 -2.32 -4.76
CA PHE A 20 5.31 -1.78 -5.86
C PHE A 20 6.17 -1.24 -7.01
N ASP A 21 7.23 -0.52 -6.67
CA ASP A 21 8.10 0.16 -7.63
C ASP A 21 9.14 -0.78 -8.28
N ASN A 22 9.58 -1.82 -7.57
CA ASN A 22 10.73 -2.64 -7.99
C ASN A 22 10.40 -4.12 -8.23
N ASP A 23 9.35 -4.66 -7.61
CA ASP A 23 8.97 -6.08 -7.69
C ASP A 23 7.46 -6.28 -7.43
N ARG A 24 6.65 -5.72 -8.33
CA ARG A 24 5.18 -5.69 -8.20
C ARG A 24 4.54 -7.07 -7.98
N PRO A 25 4.98 -8.16 -8.65
CA PRO A 25 4.42 -9.50 -8.40
C PRO A 25 4.51 -9.94 -6.93
N SER A 26 5.56 -9.51 -6.21
CA SER A 26 5.76 -9.84 -4.81
C SER A 26 4.79 -9.14 -3.85
N LEU A 27 4.05 -8.11 -4.29
CA LEU A 27 3.00 -7.50 -3.46
C LEU A 27 1.91 -8.48 -3.05
N SER A 28 1.67 -9.53 -3.85
CA SER A 28 0.71 -10.57 -3.54
C SER A 28 0.92 -11.19 -2.14
N SER A 29 2.17 -11.26 -1.65
CA SER A 29 2.49 -11.82 -0.33
C SER A 29 2.03 -10.94 0.84
N LEU A 30 1.70 -9.67 0.59
CA LEU A 30 1.21 -8.74 1.61
C LEU A 30 -0.31 -8.84 1.80
N TYR A 31 -1.00 -9.56 0.93
CA TYR A 31 -2.45 -9.75 0.99
C TYR A 31 -2.82 -11.14 1.51
N GLN A 32 -4.04 -11.24 2.04
CA GLN A 32 -4.65 -12.47 2.52
C GLN A 32 -5.91 -12.81 1.71
N PRO A 33 -6.44 -14.04 1.76
CA PRO A 33 -7.65 -14.41 1.03
C PRO A 33 -8.86 -13.51 1.31
N SER A 34 -8.95 -12.93 2.51
CA SER A 34 -9.99 -11.98 2.89
C SER A 34 -9.64 -10.50 2.65
N SER A 35 -8.48 -10.20 2.06
CA SER A 35 -8.08 -8.83 1.73
C SER A 35 -8.99 -8.22 0.68
N MET A 36 -9.11 -6.90 0.73
CA MET A 36 -9.89 -6.12 -0.22
C MET A 36 -9.07 -4.91 -0.65
N LEU A 37 -9.03 -4.65 -1.96
CA LEU A 37 -8.50 -3.43 -2.57
C LEU A 37 -9.67 -2.67 -3.18
N THR A 38 -9.72 -1.36 -2.97
CA THR A 38 -10.57 -0.47 -3.77
C THR A 38 -9.68 0.49 -4.53
N PHE A 39 -9.68 0.40 -5.85
CA PHE A 39 -8.83 1.20 -6.72
C PHE A 39 -9.72 1.97 -7.71
N GLU A 40 -9.70 3.31 -7.65
CA GLU A 40 -10.52 4.19 -8.52
C GLU A 40 -12.01 3.77 -8.57
N GLY A 41 -12.59 3.44 -7.41
CA GLY A 41 -13.98 3.02 -7.25
C GLY A 41 -14.26 1.54 -7.55
N GLN A 42 -13.32 0.80 -8.13
CA GLN A 42 -13.45 -0.64 -8.36
C GLN A 42 -13.05 -1.42 -7.11
N LYS A 43 -13.97 -2.22 -6.58
CA LYS A 43 -13.72 -3.14 -5.45
C LYS A 43 -13.23 -4.48 -5.96
N ILE A 44 -12.17 -4.98 -5.33
CA ILE A 44 -11.48 -6.22 -5.69
C ILE A 44 -11.22 -6.97 -4.39
N GLN A 45 -11.49 -8.27 -4.38
CA GLN A 45 -11.38 -9.10 -3.19
C GLN A 45 -10.55 -10.35 -3.47
N GLY A 46 -9.69 -10.71 -2.51
CA GLY A 46 -8.83 -11.88 -2.58
C GLY A 46 -7.47 -11.61 -3.23
N VAL A 47 -6.47 -12.40 -2.82
CA VAL A 47 -5.06 -12.20 -3.21
C VAL A 47 -4.88 -12.25 -4.71
N ASP A 48 -5.45 -13.25 -5.38
CA ASP A 48 -5.23 -13.48 -6.81
C ASP A 48 -5.78 -12.33 -7.66
N GLU A 49 -6.99 -11.85 -7.35
CA GLU A 49 -7.63 -10.75 -8.07
C GLU A 49 -6.92 -9.41 -7.80
N ILE A 50 -6.47 -9.19 -6.56
CA ILE A 50 -5.67 -8.01 -6.21
C ILE A 50 -4.33 -8.03 -6.97
N ALA A 51 -3.62 -9.16 -6.96
CA ALA A 51 -2.35 -9.32 -7.67
C ALA A 51 -2.54 -9.12 -9.18
N ALA A 52 -3.59 -9.70 -9.77
CA ALA A 52 -3.94 -9.50 -11.17
C ALA A 52 -4.19 -8.02 -11.48
N LYS A 53 -4.98 -7.31 -10.64
CA LYS A 53 -5.22 -5.87 -10.83
C LYS A 53 -3.92 -5.08 -10.79
N LEU A 54 -3.09 -5.27 -9.77
CA LEU A 54 -1.85 -4.52 -9.60
C LEU A 54 -0.90 -4.73 -10.78
N ASN A 55 -0.74 -5.97 -11.24
CA ASN A 55 0.09 -6.30 -12.39
C ASN A 55 -0.45 -5.76 -13.73
N GLN A 56 -1.75 -5.51 -13.84
CA GLN A 56 -2.37 -4.93 -15.05
C GLN A 56 -2.32 -3.41 -15.11
N LEU A 57 -1.89 -2.72 -14.05
CA LEU A 57 -1.80 -1.26 -14.07
C LEU A 57 -0.78 -0.84 -15.15
N PRO A 58 -1.12 0.11 -16.05
CA PRO A 58 -0.28 0.54 -17.18
C PRO A 58 0.88 1.43 -16.70
N ILE A 59 1.62 0.93 -15.74
CA ILE A 59 2.58 1.65 -14.93
C ILE A 59 3.81 0.74 -14.82
N ASP A 60 4.43 0.41 -15.94
CA ASP A 60 5.56 -0.55 -15.95
C ASP A 60 6.75 -0.04 -15.13
N GLN A 61 6.90 1.28 -15.05
CA GLN A 61 7.89 1.93 -14.20
C GLN A 61 7.20 3.13 -13.54
N CYS A 62 6.87 3.06 -12.26
CA CYS A 62 6.56 4.24 -11.48
C CYS A 62 7.47 4.34 -10.29
N ARG A 63 7.52 5.55 -9.74
CA ARG A 63 8.13 5.79 -8.45
C ARG A 63 7.15 6.49 -7.54
N HIS A 64 6.89 5.90 -6.38
CA HIS A 64 6.14 6.57 -5.33
C HIS A 64 7.05 7.54 -4.57
N VAL A 65 6.54 8.76 -4.38
CA VAL A 65 7.16 9.81 -3.58
C VAL A 65 6.21 10.11 -2.43
N ILE A 66 6.52 9.55 -1.26
CA ILE A 66 5.67 9.65 -0.07
C ILE A 66 5.83 11.02 0.56
N SER A 67 4.71 11.67 0.90
CA SER A 67 4.66 12.98 1.55
C SER A 67 4.32 12.88 3.03
N THR A 68 3.24 12.19 3.38
CA THR A 68 2.86 11.95 4.78
C THR A 68 2.49 10.48 4.99
N ILE A 69 2.74 10.02 6.22
CA ILE A 69 2.32 8.72 6.73
C ILE A 69 1.73 8.98 8.11
N ASP A 70 0.44 8.72 8.27
CA ASP A 70 -0.27 8.93 9.52
C ASP A 70 -0.81 7.57 9.97
N SER A 71 -0.35 7.06 11.12
CA SER A 71 -0.66 5.70 11.59
C SER A 71 -1.48 5.75 12.87
N GLN A 72 -2.47 4.85 12.99
CA GLN A 72 -3.29 4.73 14.19
C GLN A 72 -3.57 3.24 14.49
N PRO A 73 -3.79 2.88 15.77
CA PRO A 73 -4.29 1.55 16.09
C PRO A 73 -5.67 1.33 15.45
N SER A 74 -5.87 0.16 14.84
CA SER A 74 -7.18 -0.27 14.34
C SER A 74 -8.06 -0.80 15.48
N SER A 75 -9.38 -0.86 15.26
CA SER A 75 -10.31 -1.60 16.13
C SER A 75 -10.11 -3.13 16.06
N ILE A 76 -9.38 -3.61 15.06
CA ILE A 76 -8.99 -5.01 14.91
C ILE A 76 -7.77 -5.28 15.80
N THR A 77 -7.80 -6.35 16.60
CA THR A 77 -6.68 -6.76 17.45
C THR A 77 -5.40 -6.93 16.64
N GLY A 78 -4.34 -6.23 17.04
CA GLY A 78 -3.05 -6.24 16.34
C GLY A 78 -3.06 -5.57 14.96
N GLY A 79 -4.14 -4.87 14.62
CA GLY A 79 -4.29 -4.13 13.39
C GLY A 79 -3.80 -2.69 13.52
N ILE A 80 -3.24 -2.16 12.44
CA ILE A 80 -2.85 -0.77 12.29
C ILE A 80 -3.57 -0.23 11.06
N VAL A 81 -4.16 0.96 11.17
CA VAL A 81 -4.63 1.74 10.02
C VAL A 81 -3.57 2.77 9.69
N VAL A 82 -3.25 2.90 8.40
CA VAL A 82 -2.30 3.89 7.90
C VAL A 82 -2.92 4.67 6.77
N PHE A 83 -2.85 5.99 6.88
CA PHE A 83 -3.14 6.89 5.78
C PHE A 83 -1.83 7.38 5.18
N VAL A 84 -1.72 7.23 3.86
CA VAL A 84 -0.56 7.69 3.08
C VAL A 84 -1.03 8.76 2.11
N SER A 85 -0.30 9.87 2.07
CA SER A 85 -0.42 10.84 0.98
C SER A 85 0.91 10.94 0.25
N GLY A 86 0.87 11.16 -1.05
CA GLY A 86 2.08 11.27 -1.84
C GLY A 86 1.83 11.64 -3.28
N SER A 87 2.83 11.37 -4.10
CA SER A 87 2.71 11.49 -5.54
C SER A 87 3.39 10.34 -6.27
N LEU A 88 2.87 10.02 -7.44
CA LEU A 88 3.40 9.04 -8.36
C LEU A 88 4.16 9.77 -9.47
N GLN A 89 5.42 9.41 -9.65
CA GLN A 89 6.23 9.84 -10.78
C GLN A 89 6.16 8.77 -11.87
N LEU A 90 5.73 9.16 -13.07
CA LEU A 90 5.72 8.31 -14.25
C LEU A 90 6.89 8.67 -15.18
N PRO A 91 7.42 7.73 -15.98
CA PRO A 91 8.56 7.97 -16.84
C PRO A 91 8.13 8.85 -18.01
N GLY A 92 8.89 9.91 -18.27
CA GLY A 92 8.59 10.85 -19.35
C GLY A 92 7.49 11.88 -19.03
N GLU A 93 6.87 11.80 -17.86
CA GLU A 93 5.92 12.80 -17.38
C GLU A 93 6.62 13.81 -16.45
N GLU A 94 6.47 15.10 -16.72
CA GLU A 94 7.00 16.16 -15.86
C GLU A 94 6.13 16.36 -14.60
N HIS A 95 4.84 16.02 -14.69
CA HIS A 95 3.89 16.25 -13.61
C HIS A 95 3.73 15.02 -12.72
N LEU A 96 3.88 15.23 -11.42
CA LEU A 96 3.61 14.21 -10.41
C LEU A 96 2.10 14.06 -10.20
N LEU A 97 1.61 12.83 -10.24
CA LEU A 97 0.20 12.51 -9.97
C LEU A 97 -0.01 12.35 -8.47
N ARG A 98 -0.86 13.16 -7.85
CA ARG A 98 -1.13 13.03 -6.42
C ARG A 98 -1.98 11.80 -6.15
N PHE A 99 -1.68 11.09 -5.06
CA PHE A 99 -2.49 9.98 -4.60
C PHE A 99 -2.66 10.03 -3.08
N SER A 100 -3.71 9.36 -2.63
CA SER A 100 -3.91 9.02 -1.22
C SER A 100 -4.32 7.56 -1.11
N GLN A 101 -3.78 6.85 -0.13
CA GLN A 101 -4.06 5.44 0.12
C GLN A 101 -4.37 5.24 1.60
N ASN A 102 -5.37 4.41 1.90
CA ASN A 102 -5.66 3.96 3.26
C ASN A 102 -5.45 2.45 3.31
N ASP A 103 -4.61 2.00 4.22
CA ASP A 103 -4.30 0.60 4.44
C ASP A 103 -4.68 0.18 5.86
N ILE A 104 -5.20 -1.04 5.99
CA ILE A 104 -5.34 -1.70 7.28
C ILE A 104 -4.57 -3.02 7.20
N PHE A 105 -3.47 -3.12 7.94
CA PHE A 105 -2.68 -4.34 8.02
C PHE A 105 -2.67 -4.89 9.45
N ARG A 106 -2.46 -6.21 9.57
CA ARG A 106 -2.33 -6.90 10.85
C ARG A 106 -0.89 -7.32 11.06
N LEU A 107 -0.39 -7.12 12.26
CA LEU A 107 0.85 -7.74 12.68
C LEU A 107 0.60 -9.22 12.97
N ASN A 108 1.16 -10.09 12.14
CA ASN A 108 1.19 -11.52 12.41
C ASN A 108 2.21 -11.79 13.53
N TYR A 109 1.84 -11.51 14.77
CA TYR A 109 2.50 -12.16 15.89
C TYR A 109 1.97 -13.60 15.91
N GLY A 110 2.88 -14.56 15.72
CA GLY A 110 2.57 -15.99 15.60
C GLY A 110 1.76 -16.56 16.75
#